data_AF-A0A383RR07-F1
#
_entry.id   AF-A0A383RR07-F1
#
_cell.length_a   1.000
_cell.length_b   1.000
_cell.length_c   1.000
_cell.angle_alpha   90.00
_cell.angle_beta   90.00
_cell.angle_gamma   90.00
#
_symmetry.space_group_name_H-M   'P 1'
#
loop_
_entity.id
_entity.type
_entity.pdbx_description
1 polymer ?
#
loop_
_entity_poly.entity_id
_entity_poly.type
_entity_poly.pdbx_seq_one_letter_code
_entity_poly.pdbx_strand_id
1 'polypeptide(L)' 'MKEWEVIFADQKGEPTTLLLTAEQRPSDEEAARAIRTKLFPLLDELDLNDFQDRSQSPTARWLKEQSGVTISDIRELP' A
#
# COMPACT_ATOMS: atom_id res chain seq x y z
N MET A 1 -11.22 14.83 -8.93
CA MET A 1 -10.22 13.96 -8.27
C MET A 1 -10.13 14.38 -6.82
N LYS A 2 -10.14 13.42 -5.89
CA LYS A 2 -9.98 13.70 -4.46
C LYS A 2 -8.61 13.24 -3.98
N GLU A 3 -8.12 13.86 -2.92
CA GLU A 3 -6.89 13.44 -2.26
C GLU A 3 -7.21 12.54 -1.08
N TRP A 4 -6.50 11.42 -1.01
CA TRP A 4 -6.66 10.39 0.01
C TRP A 4 -5.34 10.26 0.74
N GLU A 5 -5.38 10.42 2.05
CA GLU A 5 -4.26 10.14 2.93
C GLU A 5 -4.33 8.68 3.39
N VAL A 6 -3.35 7.91 2.97
CA VAL A 6 -3.10 6.55 3.42
C VAL A 6 -2.06 6.59 4.53
N ILE A 7 -2.45 6.15 5.72
CA ILE A 7 -1.59 6.05 6.89
C ILE A 7 -1.16 4.60 7.02
N PHE A 8 0.14 4.34 7.10
CA PHE A 8 0.68 2.99 7.23
C PHE A 8 1.94 2.98 8.11
N ALA A 9 2.22 1.85 8.74
CA ALA A 9 3.50 1.62 9.39
C ALA A 9 4.50 1.11 8.35
N ASP A 10 5.67 1.75 8.25
CA ASP A 10 6.77 1.33 7.38
C ASP A 10 7.49 0.07 7.93
N GLN A 11 8.48 -0.48 7.20
CA GLN A 11 9.32 -1.61 7.62
C GLN A 11 10.03 -1.43 8.97
N LYS A 12 10.18 -0.19 9.43
CA LYS A 12 10.72 0.13 10.77
C LYS A 12 9.66 0.24 11.87
N GLY A 13 8.38 0.05 11.52
CA GLY A 13 7.23 0.33 12.38
C GLY A 13 6.94 1.83 12.55
N GLU A 14 7.59 2.68 11.75
CA GLU A 14 7.40 4.14 11.81
C GLU A 14 6.11 4.54 11.08
N PRO A 15 5.21 5.31 11.71
CA PRO A 15 3.99 5.77 11.07
C PRO A 15 4.32 6.74 9.94
N THR A 16 3.92 6.38 8.73
CA THR A 16 4.14 7.13 7.49
C THR A 16 2.81 7.38 6.80
N THR A 17 2.76 8.47 6.02
CA THR A 17 1.60 8.80 5.20
C THR A 17 1.95 8.86 3.71
N LEU A 18 0.96 8.52 2.88
CA LEU A 18 1.02 8.59 1.42
C LEU A 18 -0.24 9.27 0.91
N LEU A 19 -0.05 10.29 0.08
CA LEU A 19 -1.13 10.98 -0.61
C LEU A 19 -1.42 10.27 -1.93
N LEU A 20 -2.67 9.91 -2.14
CA LEU A 20 -3.17 9.31 -3.37
C LEU A 20 -4.26 10.17 -3.97
N THR A 21 -4.25 10.30 -5.28
CA THR A 21 -5.27 11.03 -6.02
C THR A 21 -6.20 10.03 -6.69
N ALA A 22 -7.45 9.95 -6.21
CA ALA A 22 -8.45 9.02 -6.73
C ALA A 22 -9.86 9.64 -6.67
N GLU A 23 -10.76 9.23 -7.56
CA GLU A 23 -12.15 9.72 -7.55
C GLU A 23 -12.98 9.14 -6.40
N GLN A 24 -12.63 7.93 -5.95
CA GLN A 24 -13.27 7.20 -4.87
C GLN A 24 -12.22 6.72 -3.87
N ARG A 25 -12.67 6.20 -2.71
CA ARG A 25 -11.78 5.66 -1.68
C ARG A 25 -10.94 4.52 -2.26
N PRO A 26 -9.60 4.63 -2.29
CA PRO A 26 -8.75 3.56 -2.80
C PRO A 26 -8.90 2.33 -1.92
N SER A 27 -8.86 1.17 -2.57
CA SER A 27 -8.86 -0.11 -1.87
C SER A 27 -7.51 -0.34 -1.18
N ASP A 28 -7.46 -1.23 -0.20
CA ASP A 28 -6.20 -1.60 0.47
C ASP A 28 -5.13 -2.05 -0.52
N GLU A 29 -5.52 -2.70 -1.62
CA GLU A 29 -4.59 -3.12 -2.66
C GLU A 29 -4.03 -1.96 -3.48
N GLU A 30 -4.84 -0.95 -3.80
CA GLU A 30 -4.38 0.25 -4.51
C GLU A 30 -3.44 1.07 -3.62
N ALA A 31 -3.83 1.24 -2.36
CA ALA A 31 -3.01 1.88 -1.35
C ALA A 31 -1.68 1.13 -1.15
N ALA A 32 -1.73 -0.20 -1.01
CA ALA A 32 -0.55 -1.05 -0.88
C ALA A 32 0.37 -0.97 -2.09
N ARG A 33 -0.19 -0.97 -3.30
CA ARG A 33 0.61 -0.83 -4.53
C ARG A 33 1.37 0.49 -4.54
N ALA A 34 0.70 1.58 -4.21
CA ALA A 34 1.35 2.88 -4.16
C ALA A 34 2.39 3.00 -3.03
N ILE A 35 2.12 2.40 -1.86
CA ILE A 35 3.11 2.27 -0.78
C ILE A 35 4.34 1.49 -1.25
N ARG A 36 4.12 0.35 -1.92
CA ARG A 36 5.21 -0.47 -2.46
C ARG A 36 6.04 0.31 -3.46
N THR A 37 5.44 1.00 -4.42
CA THR A 37 6.19 1.82 -5.38
C THR A 37 6.98 2.94 -4.70
N LYS A 38 6.45 3.52 -3.60
CA LYS A 38 7.14 4.56 -2.82
C LYS A 38 8.33 4.03 -2.01
N LEU A 39 8.13 2.94 -1.27
CA LEU A 39 9.15 2.36 -0.38
C LEU A 39 10.18 1.53 -1.14
N PHE A 40 9.71 0.85 -2.17
CA PHE A 40 10.46 -0.14 -2.93
C PHE A 40 10.39 0.11 -4.44
N PRO A 41 10.81 1.31 -4.92
CA PRO A 41 10.76 1.64 -6.34
C PRO A 41 11.60 0.68 -7.21
N LEU A 42 12.62 0.05 -6.61
CA LEU A 42 13.47 -0.94 -7.27
C LEU A 42 12.88 -2.36 -7.28
N LEU A 43 11.86 -2.62 -6.45
CA LEU A 43 11.15 -3.90 -6.43
C LEU A 43 9.89 -3.85 -7.29
N ASP A 44 9.69 -2.83 -8.13
CA ASP A 44 8.55 -2.78 -9.06
C ASP A 44 8.53 -4.01 -9.99
N GLU A 45 9.72 -4.56 -10.31
CA GLU A 45 9.90 -5.81 -11.06
C GLU A 45 9.70 -7.09 -10.23
N LEU A 46 9.42 -7.00 -8.93
CA LEU A 46 9.17 -8.19 -8.11
C LEU A 46 7.85 -8.84 -8.54
N ASP A 47 7.98 -10.02 -9.09
CA ASP A 47 6.88 -10.85 -9.55
C ASP A 47 6.11 -11.42 -8.33
N LEU A 48 4.92 -10.88 -8.07
CA LEU A 48 4.06 -11.28 -6.94
C LEU A 48 3.28 -12.57 -7.21
N ASN A 49 3.71 -13.43 -8.14
CA ASN A 49 2.92 -14.58 -8.61
C ASN A 49 2.45 -15.51 -7.48
N ASP A 50 3.23 -15.70 -6.42
CA ASP A 50 2.82 -16.53 -5.27
C ASP A 50 1.68 -15.92 -4.44
N PHE A 51 1.57 -14.58 -4.43
CA PHE A 51 0.54 -13.86 -3.69
C PHE A 51 -0.73 -13.60 -4.51
N GLN A 52 -0.61 -13.47 -5.84
CA GLN A 52 -1.74 -13.15 -6.72
C GLN A 52 -2.83 -14.22 -6.74
N ASP A 53 -2.47 -15.50 -6.59
CA ASP A 53 -3.45 -16.61 -6.61
C ASP A 53 -4.21 -16.76 -5.28
N ARG A 54 -3.67 -16.21 -4.18
CA ARG A 54 -4.12 -16.54 -2.81
C ARG A 54 -4.76 -15.39 -2.04
N SER A 55 -4.83 -14.18 -2.61
CA SER A 55 -5.37 -13.03 -1.88
C SER A 55 -6.04 -12.01 -2.79
N GLN A 56 -7.14 -11.41 -2.32
CA GLN A 56 -7.77 -10.27 -3.00
C GLN A 56 -6.88 -9.02 -3.01
N SER A 57 -5.92 -8.93 -2.08
CA SER A 57 -4.95 -7.84 -1.96
C SER A 57 -3.52 -8.40 -1.83
N PRO A 58 -2.94 -8.93 -2.92
CA PRO A 58 -1.65 -9.58 -2.87
C PRO A 58 -0.53 -8.64 -2.45
N THR A 59 -0.60 -7.37 -2.84
CA THR A 59 0.42 -6.38 -2.49
C THR A 59 0.34 -5.99 -1.02
N ALA A 60 -0.87 -5.78 -0.49
CA ALA A 60 -1.08 -5.46 0.93
C ALA A 60 -0.57 -6.59 1.83
N ARG A 61 -0.83 -7.83 1.43
CA ARG A 61 -0.36 -9.02 2.14
C ARG A 61 1.16 -9.17 2.07
N TRP A 62 1.74 -9.02 0.88
CA TRP A 62 3.19 -9.04 0.71
C TRP A 62 3.88 -7.98 1.56
N LEU A 63 3.38 -6.74 1.57
CA LEU A 63 3.90 -5.67 2.40
C LEU A 63 3.93 -6.05 3.89
N LYS A 64 2.85 -6.66 4.39
CA LYS A 64 2.75 -7.10 5.77
C LYS A 64 3.68 -8.27 6.09
N GLU A 65 3.71 -9.30 5.23
CA GLU A 65 4.45 -10.54 5.51
C GLU A 65 5.95 -10.45 5.19
N GLN A 66 6.34 -9.69 4.15
CA GLN A 66 7.73 -9.58 3.70
C GLN A 66 8.43 -8.32 4.21
N SER A 67 7.69 -7.22 4.34
CA SER A 67 8.27 -5.92 4.73
C SER A 67 7.82 -5.44 6.10
N GLY A 68 6.86 -6.09 6.75
CA GLY A 68 6.26 -5.61 8.00
C GLY A 68 5.39 -4.35 7.85
N VAL A 69 5.12 -3.94 6.61
CA VAL A 69 4.38 -2.73 6.28
C VAL A 69 2.87 -3.00 6.38
N THR A 70 2.15 -2.21 7.17
CA THR A 70 0.71 -2.41 7.38
C THR A 70 -0.06 -1.09 7.27
N ILE A 71 -1.07 -1.08 6.40
CA ILE A 71 -2.00 0.06 6.27
C ILE A 71 -2.83 0.15 7.55
N SER A 72 -2.79 1.31 8.17
CA SER A 72 -3.51 1.62 9.40
C SER A 72 -4.83 2.32 9.14
N ASP A 73 -4.85 3.29 8.21
CA ASP A 73 -6.07 4.01 7.87
C ASP A 73 -6.00 4.61 6.46
N ILE A 74 -7.17 4.85 5.85
CA ILE A 74 -7.31 5.53 4.56
C ILE A 74 -8.44 6.54 4.71
N ARG A 75 -8.10 7.83 4.63
CA ARG A 75 -9.06 8.92 4.82
C ARG A 75 -8.97 9.96 3.71
N GLU A 76 -10.10 10.56 3.38
CA GLU A 76 -10.19 11.66 2.41
C GLU A 76 -9.64 12.95 3.05
N LEU A 77 -8.81 13.68 2.31
CA LEU A 77 -8.38 15.02 2.71
C LEU A 77 -9.42 16.08 2.30
N PRO A 78 -9.65 17.09 3.16
CA PRO A 78 -10.64 18.13 2.94
C PRO A 78 -10.26 19.15 1.85
#